data_AF-A0A1I6QTF3-F1
#
_entry.id   AF-A0A1I6QTF3-F1
#
_cell.length_a   1.000
_cell.length_b   1.000
_cell.length_c   1.000
_cell.angle_alpha   90.00
_cell.angle_beta   90.00
_cell.angle_gamma   90.00
#
_symmetry.space_group_name_H-M   'P 1'
#
loop_
_entity.id
_entity.type
_entity.pdbx_description
1 polymer ?
#
loop_
_entity_poly.entity_id
_entity_poly.type
_entity_poly.pdbx_seq_one_letter_code
_entity_poly.pdbx_strand_id
1 'polypeptide(L)'
;MVSAPLSVTPRRVPDMQASATARTASLSPSRAADFMQCPLLYRFRVIDKLPEAPSAAATRGTVVHAVLERVFDAPAGQRSVPRARSMVVREWERLLKKRPELAQLFPDESEGAQPGALDAERLARWLTEAEELVERWFSLEDPTRLQPAERELWVETKLESGLRLRGVIDRVDIAPTGEVRIVDYKTGKAPRPEYAGDALFQMKFYALVLWRLRGEVPKRLQLVYLGSGDVLTLDPQESELLAVERKLLALWEAIRRATETGDWRPKPGRLCGWCDHQAHCPEFGGTPPPYPLTIQPALPLEMPGQRTGEDRDTDTDGAAGAEGADATADTGGADGADGAAGERDGGGGAGAGGAGGDLPAG
;
A
#
# COMPACT_ATOMS: atom_id res chain seq x y z
N MET A 1 -33.91 -44.09 12.14
CA MET A 1 -33.56 -42.78 11.56
C MET A 1 -32.24 -42.94 10.83
N VAL A 2 -32.12 -42.48 9.59
CA VAL A 2 -30.90 -42.64 8.77
C VAL A 2 -30.31 -41.27 8.51
N SER A 3 -29.04 -41.07 8.86
CA SER A 3 -28.35 -39.80 8.65
C SER A 3 -28.08 -39.56 7.17
N ALA A 4 -28.52 -38.42 6.64
CA ALA A 4 -28.14 -37.99 5.30
C ALA A 4 -26.66 -37.54 5.28
N PRO A 5 -25.87 -37.90 4.25
CA PRO A 5 -24.50 -37.42 4.11
C PRO A 5 -24.47 -35.94 3.72
N LEU A 6 -23.55 -35.17 4.31
CA LEU A 6 -23.31 -33.78 3.94
C LEU A 6 -22.71 -33.72 2.52
N SER A 7 -23.40 -33.03 1.60
CA SER A 7 -22.95 -32.90 0.22
C SER A 7 -21.81 -31.89 0.10
N VAL A 8 -20.59 -32.39 -0.18
CA VAL A 8 -19.41 -31.55 -0.39
C VAL A 8 -19.46 -30.97 -1.80
N THR A 9 -19.78 -29.68 -1.91
CA THR A 9 -19.71 -28.96 -3.19
C THR A 9 -18.24 -28.87 -3.67
N PRO A 10 -17.92 -29.32 -4.89
CA PRO A 10 -16.55 -29.29 -5.38
C PRO A 10 -16.07 -27.86 -5.59
N ARG A 11 -14.80 -27.62 -5.23
CA ARG A 11 -14.11 -26.33 -5.36
C ARG A 11 -14.06 -25.92 -6.83
N ARG A 12 -14.92 -24.97 -7.25
CA ARG A 12 -14.89 -24.43 -8.63
C ARG A 12 -13.50 -23.86 -8.91
N VAL A 13 -12.81 -24.45 -9.88
CA VAL A 13 -11.63 -23.85 -10.50
C VAL A 13 -12.11 -22.59 -11.24
N PRO A 14 -11.50 -21.41 -11.04
CA PRO A 14 -11.87 -20.21 -11.77
C PRO A 14 -11.66 -20.39 -13.28
N ASP A 15 -12.63 -19.94 -14.08
CA ASP A 15 -12.52 -19.99 -15.54
C ASP A 15 -11.35 -19.13 -16.03
N MET A 16 -10.52 -19.69 -16.90
CA MET A 16 -9.22 -19.14 -17.26
C MET A 16 -9.29 -18.05 -18.35
N GLN A 17 -10.50 -17.72 -18.82
CA GLN A 17 -10.75 -16.72 -19.87
C GLN A 17 -11.03 -15.29 -19.35
N ALA A 18 -10.71 -14.99 -18.09
CA ALA A 18 -10.74 -13.61 -17.59
C ALA A 18 -9.71 -12.72 -18.33
N SER A 19 -10.20 -11.70 -19.04
CA SER A 19 -9.38 -10.73 -19.80
C SER A 19 -8.23 -10.14 -18.96
N ALA A 20 -7.13 -9.78 -19.60
CA ALA A 20 -5.96 -9.20 -18.94
C ALA A 20 -6.31 -7.94 -18.13
N THR A 21 -7.24 -7.11 -18.63
CA THR A 21 -7.75 -5.91 -17.94
C THR A 21 -8.47 -6.22 -16.63
N ALA A 22 -9.12 -7.38 -16.51
CA ALA A 22 -9.76 -7.82 -15.26
C ALA A 22 -8.74 -8.32 -14.22
N ARG A 23 -7.52 -8.69 -14.65
CA ARG A 23 -6.43 -9.15 -13.77
C ARG A 23 -5.54 -8.02 -13.26
N THR A 24 -5.46 -6.88 -13.96
CA THR A 24 -4.68 -5.71 -13.54
C THR A 24 -5.36 -4.86 -12.46
N ALA A 25 -6.70 -4.86 -12.38
CA ALA A 25 -7.53 -4.03 -11.49
C ALA A 25 -7.45 -4.35 -9.98
N SER A 26 -6.26 -4.69 -9.47
CA SER A 26 -5.99 -4.99 -8.06
C SER A 26 -4.70 -4.33 -7.54
N LEU A 27 -4.85 -3.42 -6.59
CA LEU A 27 -3.78 -2.67 -5.96
C LEU A 27 -3.49 -3.22 -4.55
N SER A 28 -2.23 -3.13 -4.12
CA SER A 28 -1.74 -3.47 -2.78
C SER A 28 -0.79 -2.36 -2.30
N PRO A 29 -0.44 -2.28 -0.99
CA PRO A 29 0.47 -1.23 -0.51
C PRO A 29 1.82 -1.24 -1.21
N SER A 30 2.40 -2.43 -1.41
CA SER A 30 3.66 -2.63 -2.14
C SER A 30 3.56 -2.12 -3.59
N ARG A 31 2.53 -2.57 -4.34
CA ARG A 31 2.28 -2.12 -5.71
C ARG A 31 2.04 -0.62 -5.81
N ALA A 32 1.37 -0.02 -4.83
CA ALA A 32 1.18 1.42 -4.77
C ALA A 32 2.52 2.16 -4.53
N ALA A 33 3.35 1.65 -3.62
CA ALA A 33 4.68 2.17 -3.35
C ALA A 33 5.61 2.06 -4.58
N ASP A 34 5.64 0.91 -5.27
CA ASP A 34 6.42 0.69 -6.49
C ASP A 34 6.15 1.78 -7.53
N PHE A 35 4.89 2.07 -7.85
CA PHE A 35 4.54 3.10 -8.84
C PHE A 35 4.83 4.51 -8.36
N MET A 36 4.55 4.83 -7.08
CA MET A 36 4.87 6.13 -6.50
C MET A 36 6.39 6.39 -6.48
N GLN A 37 7.20 5.35 -6.27
CA GLN A 37 8.65 5.39 -6.36
C GLN A 37 9.11 5.57 -7.80
N CYS A 38 8.69 4.68 -8.72
CA CYS A 38 9.03 4.73 -10.13
C CYS A 38 8.03 3.90 -10.99
N PRO A 39 7.31 4.50 -11.95
CA PRO A 39 6.41 3.76 -12.84
C PRO A 39 7.11 2.60 -13.58
N LEU A 40 8.34 2.80 -14.07
CA LEU A 40 9.12 1.73 -14.71
C LEU A 40 9.43 0.56 -13.76
N LEU A 41 9.64 0.81 -12.45
CA LEU A 41 9.82 -0.26 -11.45
C LEU A 41 8.54 -1.06 -11.25
N TYR A 42 7.38 -0.38 -11.18
CA TYR A 42 6.08 -1.07 -11.17
C TYR A 42 5.90 -1.95 -12.40
N ARG A 43 6.27 -1.44 -13.59
CA ARG A 43 6.21 -2.21 -14.84
C ARG A 43 7.04 -3.49 -14.74
N PHE A 44 8.32 -3.37 -14.35
CA PHE A 44 9.24 -4.49 -14.23
C PHE A 44 8.79 -5.55 -13.20
N ARG A 45 8.34 -5.14 -12.01
CA ARG A 45 7.89 -6.06 -10.96
C ARG A 45 6.51 -6.68 -11.21
N VAL A 46 5.54 -5.88 -11.66
CA VAL A 46 4.11 -6.25 -11.64
C VAL A 46 3.61 -6.76 -12.99
N ILE A 47 4.13 -6.20 -14.10
CA ILE A 47 3.69 -6.51 -15.47
C ILE A 47 4.66 -7.50 -16.13
N ASP A 48 5.93 -7.09 -16.29
CA ASP A 48 6.96 -7.91 -16.95
C ASP A 48 7.43 -9.07 -16.07
N LYS A 49 7.37 -8.89 -14.73
CA LYS A 49 7.79 -9.84 -13.68
C LYS A 49 9.24 -10.30 -13.85
N LEU A 50 10.14 -9.34 -14.04
CA LEU A 50 11.57 -9.60 -14.07
C LEU A 50 12.01 -10.24 -12.73
N PRO A 51 12.92 -11.22 -12.75
CA PRO A 51 13.44 -11.82 -11.52
C PRO A 51 14.19 -10.78 -10.69
N GLU A 52 14.06 -10.89 -9.37
CA GLU A 52 14.79 -10.11 -8.38
C GLU A 52 15.68 -11.04 -7.56
N ALA A 53 16.84 -10.56 -7.13
CA ALA A 53 17.76 -11.36 -6.34
C ALA A 53 17.18 -11.55 -4.92
N PRO A 54 17.26 -12.75 -4.32
CA PRO A 54 16.89 -12.90 -2.93
C PRO A 54 17.82 -12.04 -2.06
N SER A 55 17.25 -11.14 -1.26
CA SER A 55 18.00 -10.35 -0.29
C SER A 55 18.03 -11.04 1.06
N ALA A 56 19.21 -11.12 1.68
CA ALA A 56 19.36 -11.65 3.04
C ALA A 56 18.55 -10.83 4.07
N ALA A 57 18.37 -9.52 3.86
CA ALA A 57 17.56 -8.67 4.74
C ALA A 57 16.05 -8.93 4.58
N ALA A 58 15.56 -9.03 3.34
CA ALA A 58 14.15 -9.33 3.05
C ALA A 58 13.77 -10.73 3.57
N THR A 59 14.65 -11.71 3.34
CA THR A 59 14.50 -13.09 3.84
C THR A 59 14.47 -13.14 5.37
N ARG A 60 15.24 -12.29 6.05
CA ARG A 60 15.20 -12.16 7.52
C ARG A 60 13.87 -11.61 7.98
N GLY A 61 13.31 -10.64 7.26
CA GLY A 61 11.92 -10.18 7.42
C GLY A 61 10.94 -11.36 7.40
N THR A 62 10.97 -12.17 6.34
CA THR A 62 10.08 -13.34 6.21
C THR A 62 10.22 -14.33 7.37
N VAL A 63 11.45 -14.64 7.81
CA VAL A 63 11.69 -15.55 8.95
C VAL A 63 11.19 -14.95 10.27
N VAL A 64 11.46 -13.68 10.54
CA VAL A 64 11.03 -13.02 11.79
C VAL A 64 9.50 -12.92 11.86
N HIS A 65 8.82 -12.52 10.78
CA HIS A 65 7.34 -12.49 10.74
C HIS A 65 6.76 -13.90 10.97
N ALA A 66 7.32 -14.92 10.33
CA ALA A 66 6.92 -16.32 10.53
C ALA A 66 7.12 -16.85 11.97
N VAL A 67 8.03 -16.26 12.75
CA VAL A 67 8.17 -16.55 14.19
C VAL A 67 7.16 -15.75 15.01
N LEU A 68 7.00 -14.44 14.76
CA LEU A 68 6.05 -13.59 15.48
C LEU A 68 4.59 -13.99 15.24
N GLU A 69 4.27 -14.54 14.07
CA GLU A 69 3.05 -15.31 13.80
C GLU A 69 2.93 -16.46 14.82
N ARG A 70 3.86 -17.42 14.79
CA ARG A 70 3.75 -18.73 15.49
C ARG A 70 3.97 -18.70 17.00
N VAL A 71 4.50 -17.62 17.57
CA VAL A 71 4.50 -17.42 19.03
C VAL A 71 3.07 -17.58 19.58
N PHE A 72 2.06 -17.06 18.87
CA PHE A 72 0.67 -17.10 19.32
C PHE A 72 -0.01 -18.48 19.24
N ASP A 73 0.58 -19.45 18.53
CA ASP A 73 0.12 -20.85 18.54
C ASP A 73 0.33 -21.53 19.91
N ALA A 74 1.23 -20.99 20.74
CA ALA A 74 1.42 -21.44 22.11
C ALA A 74 0.36 -20.84 23.05
N PRO A 75 -0.08 -21.57 24.10
CA PRO A 75 -0.85 -20.98 25.19
C PRO A 75 -0.12 -19.78 25.81
N ALA A 76 -0.87 -18.76 26.25
CA ALA A 76 -0.33 -17.47 26.69
C ALA A 76 0.89 -17.57 27.62
N GLY A 77 0.79 -18.32 28.72
CA GLY A 77 1.89 -18.51 29.69
C GLY A 77 3.08 -19.35 29.20
N GLN A 78 3.08 -19.82 27.94
CA GLN A 78 4.20 -20.52 27.30
C GLN A 78 4.92 -19.67 26.24
N ARG A 79 4.47 -18.42 26.02
CA ARG A 79 5.03 -17.48 25.03
C ARG A 79 6.23 -16.76 25.63
N SER A 80 7.43 -17.34 25.47
CA SER A 80 8.68 -16.84 26.05
C SER A 80 9.79 -16.64 25.02
N VAL A 81 10.75 -15.76 25.32
CA VAL A 81 11.93 -15.47 24.47
C VAL A 81 12.67 -16.75 24.04
N PRO A 82 13.05 -17.69 24.95
CA PRO A 82 13.77 -18.90 24.53
C PRO A 82 12.96 -19.78 23.56
N ARG A 83 11.63 -19.85 23.75
CA ARG A 83 10.74 -20.58 22.84
C ARG A 83 10.74 -19.91 21.47
N ALA A 84 10.57 -18.58 21.41
CA ALA A 84 10.51 -17.84 20.16
C ALA A 84 11.85 -17.88 19.39
N ARG A 85 12.99 -17.68 20.07
CA ARG A 85 14.32 -17.84 19.46
C ARG A 85 14.50 -19.23 18.85
N SER A 86 14.11 -20.30 19.56
CA SER A 86 14.17 -21.68 19.05
C SER A 86 13.29 -21.99 17.81
N MET A 87 12.40 -21.06 17.41
CA MET A 87 11.64 -21.18 16.16
C MET A 87 12.44 -20.68 14.95
N VAL A 88 13.37 -19.72 15.10
CA VAL A 88 14.06 -19.02 13.99
C VAL A 88 14.71 -19.99 13.00
N VAL A 89 15.49 -20.97 13.51
CA VAL A 89 16.14 -21.99 12.68
C VAL A 89 15.10 -22.83 11.91
N ARG A 90 13.99 -23.21 12.55
CA ARG A 90 12.91 -24.03 11.96
C ARG A 90 12.11 -23.27 10.92
N GLU A 91 11.95 -21.96 11.08
CA GLU A 91 11.31 -21.10 10.07
C GLU A 91 12.24 -20.85 8.88
N TRP A 92 13.56 -20.70 9.11
CA TRP A 92 14.56 -20.70 8.04
C TRP A 92 14.54 -22.00 7.24
N GLU A 93 14.64 -23.16 7.90
CA GLU A 93 14.55 -24.48 7.25
C GLU A 93 13.25 -24.65 6.44
N ARG A 94 12.11 -24.21 6.99
CA ARG A 94 10.81 -24.29 6.31
C ARG A 94 10.73 -23.34 5.12
N LEU A 95 11.33 -22.16 5.20
CA LEU A 95 11.38 -21.20 4.10
C LEU A 95 12.32 -21.69 2.99
N LEU A 96 13.51 -22.18 3.33
CA LEU A 96 14.48 -22.78 2.41
C LEU A 96 13.88 -24.01 1.70
N LYS A 97 13.12 -24.86 2.39
CA LYS A 97 12.39 -25.99 1.77
C LYS A 97 11.32 -25.56 0.77
N LYS A 98 10.73 -24.36 0.94
CA LYS A 98 9.78 -23.77 -0.02
C LYS A 98 10.49 -23.02 -1.17
N ARG A 99 11.70 -22.54 -0.92
CA ARG A 99 12.49 -21.65 -1.78
C ARG A 99 13.98 -22.05 -1.75
N PRO A 100 14.38 -23.14 -2.44
CA PRO A 100 15.76 -23.66 -2.39
C PRO A 100 16.80 -22.66 -2.90
N GLU A 101 16.41 -21.69 -3.73
CA GLU A 101 17.29 -20.63 -4.23
C GLU A 101 17.86 -19.74 -3.12
N LEU A 102 17.23 -19.71 -1.94
CA LEU A 102 17.73 -18.96 -0.77
C LEU A 102 19.06 -19.52 -0.21
N ALA A 103 19.48 -20.73 -0.60
CA ALA A 103 20.82 -21.22 -0.33
C ALA A 103 21.91 -20.25 -0.88
N GLN A 104 21.63 -19.58 -2.00
CA GLN A 104 22.56 -18.65 -2.67
C GLN A 104 22.80 -17.35 -1.87
N LEU A 105 22.14 -17.15 -0.73
CA LEU A 105 22.39 -16.01 0.18
C LEU A 105 23.69 -16.11 0.97
N PHE A 106 24.19 -17.33 1.17
CA PHE A 106 25.32 -17.64 2.05
C PHE A 106 26.30 -18.64 1.37
N PRO A 107 26.79 -18.35 0.15
CA PRO A 107 27.74 -19.24 -0.51
C PRO A 107 29.01 -19.37 0.34
N ASP A 108 29.56 -20.58 0.40
CA ASP A 108 30.93 -20.80 0.84
C ASP A 108 31.88 -20.37 -0.28
N GLU A 109 32.66 -19.32 -0.02
CA GLU A 109 33.63 -18.72 -0.96
C GLU A 109 35.08 -19.16 -0.65
N SER A 110 35.28 -20.17 0.20
CA SER A 110 36.60 -20.67 0.58
C SER A 110 37.28 -21.53 -0.49
N GLU A 111 38.62 -21.54 -0.51
CA GLU A 111 39.40 -22.33 -1.47
C GLU A 111 39.16 -23.83 -1.29
N GLY A 112 38.53 -24.46 -2.29
CA GLY A 112 38.17 -25.89 -2.25
C GLY A 112 36.74 -26.18 -1.78
N ALA A 113 35.93 -25.15 -1.51
CA ALA A 113 34.50 -25.30 -1.25
C ALA A 113 33.80 -26.07 -2.39
N GLN A 114 32.82 -26.92 -2.03
CA GLN A 114 32.02 -27.64 -3.02
C GLN A 114 30.98 -26.69 -3.65
N PRO A 115 30.68 -26.80 -4.96
CA PRO A 115 29.65 -25.96 -5.59
C PRO A 115 28.30 -26.05 -4.88
N GLY A 116 27.84 -24.94 -4.31
CA GLY A 116 26.60 -24.87 -3.51
C GLY A 116 26.77 -25.21 -2.02
N ALA A 117 27.99 -25.33 -1.51
CA ALA A 117 28.26 -25.30 -0.07
C ALA A 117 27.86 -23.95 0.55
N LEU A 118 27.58 -23.97 1.86
CA LEU A 118 27.11 -22.82 2.62
C LEU A 118 28.15 -22.36 3.64
N ASP A 119 28.39 -21.05 3.68
CA ASP A 119 29.13 -20.41 4.76
C ASP A 119 28.31 -20.52 6.06
N ALA A 120 28.67 -21.53 6.86
CA ALA A 120 28.01 -21.86 8.11
C ALA A 120 28.18 -20.77 9.18
N GLU A 121 29.27 -20.00 9.16
CA GLU A 121 29.51 -18.95 10.15
C GLU A 121 28.64 -17.72 9.86
N ARG A 122 28.60 -17.28 8.60
CA ARG A 122 27.75 -16.17 8.14
C ARG A 122 26.26 -16.52 8.23
N LEU A 123 25.88 -17.78 7.98
CA LEU A 123 24.52 -18.26 8.24
C LEU A 123 24.18 -18.24 9.73
N ALA A 124 25.06 -18.75 10.61
CA ALA A 124 24.84 -18.72 12.06
C ALA A 124 24.74 -17.28 12.61
N ARG A 125 25.58 -16.37 12.11
CA ARG A 125 25.54 -14.93 12.42
C ARG A 125 24.21 -14.31 11.98
N TRP A 126 23.76 -14.59 10.75
CA TRP A 126 22.48 -14.10 10.23
C TRP A 126 21.26 -14.65 11.00
N LEU A 127 21.32 -15.91 11.45
CA LEU A 127 20.30 -16.51 12.33
C LEU A 127 20.28 -15.84 13.70
N THR A 128 21.45 -15.53 14.27
CA THR A 128 21.56 -14.77 15.53
C THR A 128 20.96 -13.37 15.40
N GLU A 129 21.26 -12.65 14.31
CA GLU A 129 20.63 -11.36 14.01
C GLU A 129 19.11 -11.44 13.83
N ALA A 130 18.56 -12.60 13.44
CA ALA A 130 17.12 -12.83 13.37
C ALA A 130 16.52 -13.14 14.76
N GLU A 131 17.23 -13.91 15.60
CA GLU A 131 16.86 -14.15 16.99
C GLU A 131 16.83 -12.86 17.83
N GLU A 132 17.78 -11.94 17.62
CA GLU A 132 17.79 -10.63 18.27
C GLU A 132 16.58 -9.77 17.93
N LEU A 133 16.10 -9.82 16.68
CA LEU A 133 14.89 -9.09 16.24
C LEU A 133 13.63 -9.68 16.91
N VAL A 134 13.56 -11.00 17.03
CA VAL A 134 12.50 -11.72 17.75
C VAL A 134 12.53 -11.41 19.24
N GLU A 135 13.72 -11.41 19.87
CA GLU A 135 13.88 -11.10 21.29
C GLU A 135 13.52 -9.63 21.60
N ARG A 136 13.95 -8.69 20.75
CA ARG A 136 13.64 -7.26 20.95
C ARG A 136 12.13 -6.99 20.96
N TRP A 137 11.32 -7.74 20.20
CA TRP A 137 9.86 -7.63 20.28
C TRP A 137 9.28 -7.87 21.70
N PHE A 138 9.85 -8.79 22.49
CA PHE A 138 9.41 -9.05 23.86
C PHE A 138 9.70 -7.87 24.83
N SER A 139 10.55 -6.91 24.44
CA SER A 139 10.72 -5.65 25.17
C SER A 139 9.72 -4.55 24.75
N LEU A 140 8.96 -4.77 23.67
CA LEU A 140 7.97 -3.82 23.13
C LEU A 140 6.54 -4.24 23.45
N GLU A 141 6.26 -5.55 23.47
CA GLU A 141 4.95 -6.11 23.77
C GLU A 141 5.08 -7.39 24.62
N ASP A 142 4.11 -7.61 25.52
CA ASP A 142 3.98 -8.83 26.31
C ASP A 142 3.01 -9.83 25.63
N PRO A 143 3.51 -10.87 24.93
CA PRO A 143 2.65 -11.82 24.24
C PRO A 143 1.87 -12.75 25.18
N THR A 144 2.20 -12.80 26.48
CA THR A 144 1.39 -13.52 27.48
C THR A 144 0.09 -12.78 27.81
N ARG A 145 0.02 -11.48 27.50
CA ARG A 145 -1.16 -10.62 27.71
C ARG A 145 -1.92 -10.26 26.43
N LEU A 146 -1.37 -10.61 25.26
CA LEU A 146 -2.01 -10.41 23.97
C LEU A 146 -2.74 -11.68 23.50
N GLN A 147 -3.92 -11.51 22.91
CA GLN A 147 -4.57 -12.57 22.15
C GLN A 147 -5.12 -11.96 20.84
N PRO A 148 -4.33 -12.05 19.75
CA PRO A 148 -4.75 -11.55 18.45
C PRO A 148 -6.04 -12.23 17.99
N ALA A 149 -6.92 -11.45 17.36
CA ALA A 149 -8.12 -11.98 16.71
C ALA A 149 -7.76 -12.63 15.37
N GLU A 150 -6.81 -12.04 14.64
CA GLU A 150 -6.32 -12.54 13.35
C GLU A 150 -4.80 -12.37 13.24
N ARG A 151 -4.15 -13.23 12.43
CA ARG A 151 -2.72 -13.17 12.07
C ARG A 151 -2.57 -13.49 10.59
N GLU A 152 -1.61 -12.87 9.91
CA GLU A 152 -1.42 -13.02 8.45
C GLU A 152 -2.74 -12.88 7.67
N LEU A 153 -3.59 -11.92 8.08
CA LEU A 153 -4.95 -11.78 7.59
C LEU A 153 -4.94 -11.30 6.14
N TRP A 154 -5.26 -12.21 5.21
CA TRP A 154 -5.53 -11.84 3.83
C TRP A 154 -6.83 -11.02 3.75
N VAL A 155 -6.72 -9.80 3.23
CA VAL A 155 -7.85 -8.89 3.00
C VAL A 155 -7.98 -8.53 1.52
N GLU A 156 -9.20 -8.52 1.00
CA GLU A 156 -9.54 -7.95 -0.30
C GLU A 156 -10.90 -7.25 -0.22
N THR A 157 -10.97 -6.00 -0.67
CA THR A 157 -12.23 -5.26 -0.85
C THR A 157 -12.30 -4.67 -2.27
N LYS A 158 -13.50 -4.28 -2.70
CA LYS A 158 -13.74 -3.62 -3.99
C LYS A 158 -14.41 -2.26 -3.74
N LEU A 159 -13.75 -1.19 -4.17
CA LEU A 159 -14.31 0.16 -4.12
C LEU A 159 -15.44 0.32 -5.16
N GLU A 160 -16.28 1.34 -4.97
CA GLU A 160 -17.38 1.70 -5.88
C GLU A 160 -16.90 1.91 -7.32
N SER A 161 -15.72 2.52 -7.50
CA SER A 161 -15.03 2.72 -8.78
C SER A 161 -14.64 1.45 -9.54
N GLY A 162 -14.82 0.28 -8.95
CA GLY A 162 -14.39 -1.01 -9.52
C GLY A 162 -13.04 -1.51 -9.02
N LEU A 163 -12.19 -0.62 -8.49
CA LEU A 163 -10.84 -0.95 -8.03
C LEU A 163 -10.85 -1.94 -6.85
N ARG A 164 -10.12 -3.05 -6.97
CA ARG A 164 -9.86 -3.94 -5.83
C ARG A 164 -8.63 -3.47 -5.04
N LEU A 165 -8.77 -3.37 -3.72
CA LEU A 165 -7.68 -3.15 -2.78
C LEU A 165 -7.44 -4.44 -1.98
N ARG A 166 -6.19 -4.90 -1.90
CA ARG A 166 -5.86 -6.17 -1.22
C ARG A 166 -4.47 -6.22 -0.61
N GLY A 167 -4.27 -7.12 0.34
CA GLY A 167 -2.97 -7.39 0.97
C GLY A 167 -3.06 -8.36 2.13
N VAL A 168 -2.01 -8.39 2.95
CA VAL A 168 -1.91 -9.22 4.16
C VAL A 168 -1.58 -8.32 5.34
N ILE A 169 -2.33 -8.46 6.44
CA ILE A 169 -2.09 -7.75 7.69
C ILE A 169 -1.46 -8.73 8.67
N ASP A 170 -0.23 -8.46 9.10
CA ASP A 170 0.54 -9.34 10.01
C ASP A 170 -0.25 -9.74 11.26
N ARG A 171 -0.94 -8.77 11.90
CA ARG A 171 -1.75 -9.00 13.10
C ARG A 171 -2.91 -8.02 13.25
N VAL A 172 -4.06 -8.52 13.68
CA VAL A 172 -5.20 -7.70 14.12
C VAL A 172 -5.57 -8.10 15.55
N ASP A 173 -5.52 -7.13 16.46
CA ASP A 173 -6.03 -7.29 17.81
C ASP A 173 -7.42 -6.67 17.93
N ILE A 174 -8.28 -7.22 18.78
CA ILE A 174 -9.58 -6.66 19.14
C ILE A 174 -9.65 -6.59 20.65
N ALA A 175 -9.90 -5.40 21.20
CA ALA A 175 -10.05 -5.21 22.63
C ALA A 175 -11.39 -5.78 23.14
N PRO A 176 -11.55 -6.06 24.46
CA PRO A 176 -12.85 -6.45 25.03
C PRO A 176 -13.97 -5.41 24.83
N THR A 177 -13.62 -4.16 24.51
CA THR A 177 -14.51 -3.06 24.10
C THR A 177 -14.97 -3.12 22.64
N GLY A 178 -14.45 -4.06 21.84
CA GLY A 178 -14.61 -4.14 20.39
C GLY A 178 -13.58 -3.34 19.59
N GLU A 179 -12.80 -2.47 20.23
CA GLU A 179 -11.86 -1.57 19.54
C GLU A 179 -10.75 -2.35 18.80
N VAL A 180 -10.67 -2.16 17.48
CA VAL A 180 -9.74 -2.86 16.59
C VAL A 180 -8.39 -2.15 16.52
N ARG A 181 -7.29 -2.90 16.67
CA ARG A 181 -5.91 -2.44 16.40
C ARG A 181 -5.29 -3.23 15.26
N ILE A 182 -4.78 -2.54 14.24
CA ILE A 182 -3.93 -3.12 13.18
C ILE A 182 -2.47 -3.02 13.61
N VAL A 183 -1.71 -4.11 13.50
CA VAL A 183 -0.26 -4.13 13.75
C VAL A 183 0.48 -4.70 12.55
N ASP A 184 1.59 -4.04 12.19
CA ASP A 184 2.54 -4.44 11.15
C ASP A 184 3.96 -4.39 11.76
N TYR A 185 4.76 -5.44 11.52
CA TYR A 185 6.12 -5.54 12.01
C TYR A 185 7.12 -5.07 10.94
N LYS A 186 8.19 -4.40 11.36
CA LYS A 186 9.29 -3.98 10.49
C LYS A 186 10.62 -4.42 11.10
N THR A 187 11.39 -5.25 10.38
CA THR A 187 12.75 -5.64 10.80
C THR A 187 13.80 -4.56 10.61
N GLY A 188 13.47 -3.48 9.88
CA GLY A 188 14.28 -2.27 9.78
C GLY A 188 14.16 -1.34 10.99
N LYS A 189 14.94 -0.25 10.98
CA LYS A 189 14.82 0.85 11.94
C LYS A 189 13.63 1.75 11.60
N ALA A 190 13.12 2.47 12.59
CA ALA A 190 12.11 3.51 12.36
C ALA A 190 12.63 4.60 11.39
N PRO A 191 11.77 5.12 10.48
CA PRO A 191 12.10 6.30 9.69
C PRO A 191 12.19 7.54 10.59
N ARG A 192 12.95 8.55 10.16
CA ARG A 192 12.84 9.89 10.77
C ARG A 192 11.40 10.42 10.61
N PRO A 193 10.90 11.28 11.51
CA PRO A 193 9.53 11.81 11.43
C PRO A 193 9.17 12.41 10.06
N GLU A 194 10.13 13.09 9.43
CA GLU A 194 10.01 13.69 8.08
C GLU A 194 9.70 12.66 6.96
N TYR A 195 10.00 11.37 7.18
CA TYR A 195 9.78 10.27 6.24
C TYR A 195 8.74 9.24 6.73
N ALA A 196 8.06 9.48 7.86
CA ALA A 196 7.05 8.56 8.40
C ALA A 196 5.81 8.43 7.49
N GLY A 197 5.58 9.39 6.59
CA GLY A 197 4.40 9.45 5.72
C GLY A 197 4.18 8.23 4.83
N ASP A 198 5.25 7.61 4.30
CA ASP A 198 5.12 6.43 3.44
C ASP A 198 4.78 5.15 4.24
N ALA A 199 5.35 5.00 5.44
CA ALA A 199 5.01 3.91 6.34
C ALA A 199 3.56 4.05 6.87
N LEU A 200 3.14 5.26 7.23
CA LEU A 200 1.77 5.55 7.62
C LEU A 200 0.78 5.40 6.46
N PHE A 201 1.20 5.58 5.21
CA PHE A 201 0.37 5.30 4.02
C PHE A 201 0.08 3.80 3.87
N GLN A 202 1.05 2.90 4.11
CA GLN A 202 0.78 1.46 4.16
C GLN A 202 -0.28 1.14 5.24
N MET A 203 -0.14 1.70 6.44
CA MET A 203 -1.06 1.42 7.53
C MET A 203 -2.47 1.97 7.25
N LYS A 204 -2.59 3.17 6.70
CA LYS A 204 -3.88 3.75 6.29
C LYS A 204 -4.54 2.99 5.15
N PHE A 205 -3.76 2.36 4.25
CA PHE A 205 -4.31 1.44 3.25
C PHE A 205 -5.03 0.27 3.92
N TYR A 206 -4.39 -0.41 4.88
CA TYR A 206 -5.01 -1.51 5.61
C TYR A 206 -6.19 -1.08 6.48
N ALA A 207 -6.12 0.11 7.09
CA ALA A 207 -7.23 0.72 7.80
C ALA A 207 -8.45 0.93 6.90
N LEU A 208 -8.24 1.48 5.70
CA LEU A 208 -9.28 1.67 4.68
C LEU A 208 -9.86 0.32 4.22
N VAL A 209 -9.03 -0.69 3.94
CA VAL A 209 -9.51 -2.01 3.51
C VAL A 209 -10.35 -2.70 4.58
N LEU A 210 -9.93 -2.68 5.84
CA LEU A 210 -10.74 -3.25 6.93
C LEU A 210 -12.00 -2.44 7.20
N TRP A 211 -11.96 -1.10 7.12
CA TRP A 211 -13.15 -0.25 7.22
C TRP A 211 -14.19 -0.58 6.14
N ARG A 212 -13.75 -0.67 4.87
CA ARG A 212 -14.62 -1.07 3.74
C ARG A 212 -15.06 -2.55 3.78
N LEU A 213 -14.54 -3.38 4.69
CA LEU A 213 -14.96 -4.77 4.90
C LEU A 213 -15.87 -4.97 6.12
N ARG A 214 -15.65 -4.20 7.19
CA ARG A 214 -16.30 -4.38 8.50
C ARG A 214 -17.26 -3.25 8.88
N GLY A 215 -17.27 -2.14 8.14
CA GLY A 215 -18.09 -0.94 8.43
C GLY A 215 -17.46 0.01 9.46
N GLU A 216 -16.54 -0.48 10.29
CA GLU A 216 -15.93 0.27 11.40
C GLU A 216 -14.49 0.70 11.09
N VAL A 217 -14.14 1.94 11.47
CA VAL A 217 -12.76 2.46 11.36
C VAL A 217 -11.90 1.85 12.48
N PRO A 218 -10.75 1.22 12.18
CA PRO A 218 -9.86 0.68 13.21
C PRO A 218 -9.36 1.78 14.14
N LYS A 219 -9.48 1.57 15.47
CA LYS A 219 -9.18 2.55 16.51
C LYS A 219 -7.71 2.98 16.51
N ARG A 220 -6.81 2.05 16.24
CA ARG A 220 -5.35 2.27 16.27
C ARG A 220 -4.62 1.49 15.18
N LEU A 221 -3.60 2.12 14.62
CA LEU A 221 -2.60 1.55 13.74
C LEU A 221 -1.26 1.56 14.50
N GLN A 222 -0.49 0.48 14.40
CA GLN A 222 0.77 0.31 15.12
C GLN A 222 1.84 -0.31 14.21
N LEU A 223 2.96 0.38 14.05
CA LEU A 223 4.16 -0.10 13.37
C LEU A 223 5.22 -0.42 14.42
N VAL A 224 5.74 -1.66 14.42
CA VAL A 224 6.69 -2.15 15.41
C VAL A 224 8.06 -2.35 14.75
N TYR A 225 9.00 -1.43 15.01
CA TYR A 225 10.32 -1.39 14.38
C TYR A 225 11.35 -2.18 15.17
N LEU A 226 11.40 -3.48 14.91
CA LEU A 226 12.29 -4.45 15.56
C LEU A 226 13.78 -4.13 15.34
N GLY A 227 14.15 -3.41 14.27
CA GLY A 227 15.53 -3.02 13.99
C GLY A 227 16.06 -1.86 14.85
N SER A 228 15.19 -1.14 15.57
CA SER A 228 15.58 -0.05 16.48
C SER A 228 14.95 -0.12 17.88
N GLY A 229 13.83 -0.83 18.05
CA GLY A 229 13.09 -0.88 19.32
C GLY A 229 12.00 0.19 19.44
N ASP A 230 11.58 0.81 18.34
CA ASP A 230 10.55 1.83 18.35
C ASP A 230 9.15 1.25 18.05
N VAL A 231 8.12 1.88 18.61
CA VAL A 231 6.71 1.64 18.24
C VAL A 231 6.09 2.96 17.80
N LEU A 232 5.66 3.03 16.54
CA LEU A 232 4.96 4.19 15.99
C LEU A 232 3.46 3.90 15.95
N THR A 233 2.64 4.74 16.58
CA THR A 233 1.18 4.62 16.59
C THR A 233 0.51 5.76 15.82
N LEU A 234 -0.69 5.48 15.31
CA LEU A 234 -1.62 6.48 14.77
C LEU A 234 -3.06 6.03 15.01
N ASP A 235 -3.91 6.94 15.48
CA ASP A 235 -5.35 6.71 15.66
C ASP A 235 -6.10 7.39 14.51
N PRO A 236 -6.47 6.66 13.45
CA PRO A 236 -6.81 7.24 12.14
C PRO A 236 -8.21 7.86 12.14
N GLN A 237 -8.36 8.99 11.47
CA GLN A 237 -9.67 9.62 11.29
C GLN A 237 -10.29 9.25 9.94
N GLU A 238 -11.62 9.20 9.88
CA GLU A 238 -12.37 8.81 8.67
C GLU A 238 -11.99 9.67 7.46
N SER A 239 -11.85 10.99 7.67
CA SER A 239 -11.43 11.97 6.66
C SER A 239 -10.03 11.70 6.08
N GLU A 240 -9.13 11.10 6.86
CA GLU A 240 -7.81 10.67 6.38
C GLU A 240 -7.91 9.42 5.51
N LEU A 241 -8.79 8.47 5.86
CA LEU A 241 -9.01 7.26 5.06
C LEU A 241 -9.69 7.60 3.74
N LEU A 242 -10.64 8.55 3.74
CA LEU A 242 -11.25 9.11 2.53
C LEU A 242 -10.25 9.93 1.69
N ALA A 243 -9.23 10.55 2.29
CA ALA A 243 -8.11 11.15 1.55
C ALA A 243 -7.19 10.10 0.92
N VAL A 244 -6.93 8.99 1.63
CA VAL A 244 -6.16 7.85 1.12
C VAL A 244 -6.89 7.14 0.00
N GLU A 245 -8.21 6.95 0.08
CA GLU A 245 -9.02 6.38 -1.00
C GLU A 245 -8.91 7.24 -2.27
N ARG A 246 -9.11 8.57 -2.17
CA ARG A 246 -8.93 9.50 -3.30
C ARG A 246 -7.51 9.44 -3.89
N LYS A 247 -6.46 9.33 -3.06
CA LYS A 247 -5.08 9.14 -3.54
C LYS A 247 -4.91 7.81 -4.28
N LEU A 248 -5.52 6.73 -3.79
CA LEU A 248 -5.46 5.40 -4.44
C LEU A 248 -6.23 5.36 -5.76
N LEU A 249 -7.36 6.04 -5.87
CA LEU A 249 -8.11 6.20 -7.12
C LEU A 249 -7.30 6.97 -8.17
N ALA A 250 -6.70 8.11 -7.80
CA ALA A 250 -5.84 8.89 -8.69
C ALA A 250 -4.58 8.12 -9.12
N LEU A 251 -3.98 7.35 -8.21
CA LEU A 251 -2.83 6.49 -8.48
C LEU A 251 -3.20 5.34 -9.43
N TRP A 252 -4.35 4.70 -9.21
CA TRP A 252 -4.87 3.65 -10.10
C TRP A 252 -5.17 4.18 -11.50
N GLU A 253 -5.76 5.37 -11.60
CA GLU A 253 -6.06 6.02 -12.88
C GLU A 253 -4.77 6.41 -13.63
N ALA A 254 -3.69 6.76 -12.93
CA ALA A 254 -2.35 6.91 -13.54
C ALA A 254 -1.75 5.57 -14.01
N ILE A 255 -1.88 4.49 -13.22
CA ILE A 255 -1.46 3.12 -13.60
C ILE A 255 -2.23 2.66 -14.85
N ARG A 256 -3.54 2.93 -14.92
CA ARG A 256 -4.39 2.57 -16.08
C ARG A 256 -3.91 3.26 -17.35
N ARG A 257 -3.69 4.58 -17.33
CA ARG A 257 -3.17 5.31 -18.51
C ARG A 257 -1.81 4.80 -18.96
N ALA A 258 -0.86 4.59 -18.04
CA ALA A 258 0.44 4.01 -18.38
C ALA A 258 0.32 2.59 -18.97
N THR A 259 -0.67 1.82 -18.52
CA THR A 259 -0.98 0.48 -19.06
C THR A 259 -1.52 0.54 -20.49
N GLU A 260 -2.39 1.51 -20.77
CA GLU A 260 -3.03 1.67 -22.08
C GLU A 260 -2.08 2.26 -23.13
N THR A 261 -1.24 3.24 -22.76
CA THR A 261 -0.29 3.89 -23.68
C THR A 261 1.07 3.20 -23.79
N GLY A 262 1.46 2.40 -22.79
CA GLY A 262 2.82 1.88 -22.66
C GLY A 262 3.86 2.90 -22.13
N ASP A 263 3.44 4.11 -21.74
CA ASP A 263 4.34 5.18 -21.26
C ASP A 263 4.74 4.97 -19.78
N TRP A 264 5.69 4.06 -19.57
CA TRP A 264 6.23 3.69 -18.26
C TRP A 264 7.53 4.43 -17.95
N ARG A 265 7.43 5.73 -17.67
CA ARG A 265 8.61 6.58 -17.46
C ARG A 265 9.44 6.15 -16.23
N PRO A 266 10.78 6.13 -16.33
CA PRO A 266 11.63 6.06 -15.15
C PRO A 266 11.48 7.32 -14.29
N LYS A 267 11.83 7.21 -13.01
CA LYS A 267 11.87 8.32 -12.06
C LYS A 267 13.18 8.23 -11.26
N PRO A 268 14.26 8.88 -11.71
CA PRO A 268 15.56 8.84 -11.04
C PRO A 268 15.50 9.32 -9.59
N GLY A 269 16.29 8.70 -8.73
CA GLY A 269 16.38 9.04 -7.31
C GLY A 269 17.38 8.18 -6.55
N ARG A 270 17.57 8.48 -5.25
CA ARG A 270 18.58 7.82 -4.40
C ARG A 270 18.43 6.30 -4.30
N LEU A 271 17.22 5.78 -4.53
CA LEU A 271 16.93 4.34 -4.48
C LEU A 271 17.33 3.60 -5.77
N CYS A 272 17.68 4.29 -6.86
CA CYS A 272 18.05 3.64 -8.13
C CYS A 272 19.32 2.79 -8.01
N GLY A 273 20.30 3.18 -7.17
CA GLY A 273 21.48 2.36 -6.88
C GLY A 273 21.20 1.07 -6.10
N TRP A 274 19.97 0.90 -5.59
CA TRP A 274 19.47 -0.30 -4.91
C TRP A 274 18.37 -1.00 -5.73
N CYS A 275 18.31 -0.74 -7.04
CA CYS A 275 17.34 -1.33 -7.94
C CYS A 275 17.96 -2.49 -8.74
N ASP A 276 17.48 -3.71 -8.52
CA ASP A 276 17.91 -4.92 -9.22
C ASP A 276 17.78 -4.83 -10.75
N HIS A 277 16.85 -3.99 -11.23
CA HIS A 277 16.54 -3.85 -12.66
C HIS A 277 17.35 -2.76 -13.39
N GLN A 278 18.46 -2.26 -12.82
CA GLN A 278 19.33 -1.26 -13.47
C GLN A 278 19.77 -1.69 -14.88
N ALA A 279 20.07 -2.98 -15.09
CA ALA A 279 20.44 -3.53 -16.40
C ALA A 279 19.36 -3.42 -17.50
N HIS A 280 18.10 -3.14 -17.13
CA HIS A 280 16.98 -2.93 -18.05
C HIS A 280 16.50 -1.47 -18.09
N CYS A 281 17.13 -0.57 -17.33
CA CYS A 281 16.66 0.80 -17.14
C CYS A 281 17.36 1.78 -18.11
N PRO A 282 16.62 2.57 -18.92
CA PRO A 282 17.20 3.53 -19.87
C PRO A 282 18.14 4.56 -19.24
N GLU A 283 17.86 4.97 -17.99
CA GLU A 283 18.71 5.89 -17.20
C GLU A 283 20.13 5.35 -16.94
N PHE A 284 20.32 4.04 -17.11
CA PHE A 284 21.60 3.33 -16.93
C PHE A 284 22.07 2.67 -18.25
N GLY A 285 21.50 3.07 -19.40
CA GLY A 285 21.79 2.49 -20.71
C GLY A 285 21.16 1.12 -20.97
N GLY A 286 20.35 0.60 -20.04
CA GLY A 286 19.64 -0.66 -20.17
C GLY A 286 18.37 -0.55 -21.01
N THR A 287 18.00 -1.63 -21.69
CA THR A 287 16.79 -1.69 -22.54
C THR A 287 15.67 -2.47 -21.83
N PRO A 288 14.48 -1.87 -21.63
CA PRO A 288 13.29 -2.58 -21.16
C PRO A 288 12.91 -3.74 -22.09
N PRO A 289 12.32 -4.85 -21.59
CA PRO A 289 11.77 -5.88 -22.45
C PRO A 289 10.62 -5.31 -23.33
N PRO A 290 10.23 -6.00 -24.43
CA PRO A 290 9.02 -5.68 -25.17
C PRO A 290 7.81 -5.60 -24.24
N TYR A 291 6.92 -4.63 -24.44
CA TYR A 291 5.76 -4.45 -23.56
C TYR A 291 4.72 -5.57 -23.79
N PRO A 292 4.35 -6.38 -22.77
CA PRO A 292 3.60 -7.62 -22.97
C PRO A 292 2.07 -7.44 -23.02
N LEU A 293 1.57 -6.20 -22.98
CA LEU A 293 0.14 -5.88 -23.06
C LEU A 293 -0.15 -5.07 -24.32
N THR A 294 -1.33 -5.28 -24.90
CA THR A 294 -1.79 -4.54 -26.08
C THR A 294 -1.95 -3.06 -25.75
N ILE A 295 -1.05 -2.23 -26.28
CA ILE A 295 -1.18 -0.78 -26.27
C ILE A 295 -2.47 -0.43 -27.02
N GLN A 296 -3.36 0.33 -26.39
CA GLN A 296 -4.49 0.93 -27.06
C GLN A 296 -4.05 2.32 -27.53
N PRO A 297 -3.83 2.55 -28.84
CA PRO A 297 -3.61 3.90 -29.32
C PRO A 297 -4.86 4.71 -28.97
N ALA A 298 -4.69 5.78 -28.19
CA ALA A 298 -5.77 6.70 -27.92
C ALA A 298 -6.25 7.27 -29.26
N LEU A 299 -7.45 6.89 -29.69
CA LEU A 299 -8.09 7.51 -30.84
C LEU A 299 -8.12 9.02 -30.57
N PRO A 300 -7.68 9.87 -31.53
CA PRO A 300 -7.78 11.31 -31.36
C PRO A 300 -9.21 11.67 -31.02
N LEU A 301 -9.42 12.37 -29.90
CA LEU A 301 -10.72 12.95 -29.59
C LEU A 301 -10.99 13.99 -30.67
N GLU A 302 -11.96 13.73 -31.54
CA GLU A 302 -12.38 14.67 -32.57
C GLU A 302 -12.82 15.97 -31.89
N MET A 303 -12.00 17.02 -32.02
CA MET A 303 -12.29 18.33 -31.43
C MET A 303 -13.49 18.94 -32.16
N PRO A 304 -14.64 19.13 -31.49
CA PRO A 304 -15.85 19.61 -32.15
C PRO A 304 -15.72 21.10 -32.46
N GLY A 305 -15.14 21.43 -33.62
CA GLY A 305 -14.94 22.82 -34.03
C GLY A 305 -14.16 23.07 -35.32
N GLN A 306 -13.28 22.17 -35.76
CA GLN A 306 -12.47 22.38 -36.98
C GLN A 306 -13.28 22.10 -38.26
N ARG A 307 -14.13 23.06 -38.65
CA ARG A 307 -14.55 23.21 -40.05
C ARG A 307 -13.36 23.74 -40.85
N THR A 308 -12.98 23.04 -41.92
CA THR A 308 -12.00 23.54 -42.89
C THR A 308 -12.57 24.77 -43.60
N GLY A 309 -11.78 25.85 -43.67
CA GLY A 309 -12.22 27.19 -44.06
C GLY A 309 -11.77 27.62 -45.46
N GLU A 310 -11.89 26.73 -46.43
CA GLU A 310 -11.69 26.93 -47.88
C GLU A 310 -12.88 26.22 -48.58
N ASP A 311 -13.47 26.72 -49.66
CA ASP A 311 -13.03 27.76 -50.59
C ASP A 311 -13.85 29.06 -50.56
N ARG A 312 -13.39 30.05 -51.35
CA ARG A 312 -14.10 31.29 -51.69
C ARG A 312 -14.25 31.45 -53.20
N ASP A 313 -15.18 32.31 -53.57
CA ASP A 313 -15.33 32.99 -54.86
C ASP A 313 -15.72 32.16 -56.11
N THR A 314 -16.97 32.33 -56.53
CA THR A 314 -17.29 32.64 -57.95
C THR A 314 -18.65 33.34 -58.02
N ASP A 315 -18.71 34.51 -58.64
CA ASP A 315 -19.94 35.30 -58.83
C ASP A 315 -20.84 34.72 -59.93
N THR A 316 -22.17 34.85 -59.82
CA THR A 316 -22.94 35.82 -60.64
C THR A 316 -24.46 35.78 -60.39
N ASP A 317 -25.04 36.99 -60.44
CA ASP A 317 -26.44 37.44 -60.58
C ASP A 317 -27.62 36.44 -60.69
N GLY A 318 -28.66 36.71 -59.89
CA GLY A 318 -30.04 36.23 -60.08
C GLY A 318 -31.01 36.94 -59.11
N ALA A 319 -32.00 37.68 -59.63
CA ALA A 319 -32.73 38.69 -58.86
C ALA A 319 -34.23 38.41 -58.60
N ALA A 320 -34.78 39.16 -57.62
CA ALA A 320 -36.17 39.61 -57.42
C ALA A 320 -37.08 38.91 -56.37
N GLY A 321 -37.40 39.68 -55.30
CA GLY A 321 -38.65 39.65 -54.53
C GLY A 321 -38.77 38.62 -53.38
N ALA A 322 -39.66 38.81 -52.39
CA ALA A 322 -40.33 40.02 -51.88
C ALA A 322 -41.01 39.71 -50.51
N GLU A 323 -41.09 40.71 -49.60
CA GLU A 323 -41.98 40.76 -48.40
C GLU A 323 -41.78 39.67 -47.29
N GLY A 324 -42.01 39.91 -45.99
CA GLY A 324 -42.26 41.16 -45.24
C GLY A 324 -42.69 40.92 -43.76
N ALA A 325 -42.34 41.85 -42.85
CA ALA A 325 -42.83 42.03 -41.46
C ALA A 325 -42.59 40.86 -40.43
N ASP A 326 -42.68 41.03 -39.10
CA ASP A 326 -42.95 42.21 -38.24
C ASP A 326 -42.19 42.13 -36.87
N ALA A 327 -42.40 43.11 -35.98
CA ALA A 327 -41.92 43.20 -34.58
C ALA A 327 -42.62 42.19 -33.62
N THR A 328 -42.36 42.04 -32.31
CA THR A 328 -41.94 42.94 -31.19
C THR A 328 -40.95 42.22 -30.23
N ALA A 329 -40.22 42.81 -29.25
CA ALA A 329 -40.53 43.76 -28.15
C ALA A 329 -41.60 43.23 -27.16
N ASP A 330 -41.57 43.44 -25.83
CA ASP A 330 -40.73 44.26 -24.94
C ASP A 330 -40.78 43.76 -23.46
N THR A 331 -39.97 44.36 -22.56
CA THR A 331 -39.95 44.28 -21.07
C THR A 331 -39.39 42.99 -20.44
N GLY A 332 -38.75 42.95 -19.25
CA GLY A 332 -38.64 43.91 -18.12
C GLY A 332 -39.44 43.39 -16.90
N GLY A 333 -39.03 43.45 -15.62
CA GLY A 333 -37.80 43.86 -14.92
C GLY A 333 -37.64 42.98 -13.64
N ALA A 334 -36.51 42.96 -12.93
CA ALA A 334 -35.97 43.98 -12.01
C ALA A 334 -36.48 43.88 -10.56
N ASP A 335 -35.62 44.27 -9.61
CA ASP A 335 -35.79 44.42 -8.15
C ASP A 335 -36.09 43.15 -7.29
N GLY A 336 -35.61 43.04 -6.04
CA GLY A 336 -34.58 43.87 -5.38
C GLY A 336 -34.60 43.81 -3.84
N ALA A 337 -33.40 43.89 -3.21
CA ALA A 337 -33.16 44.24 -1.81
C ALA A 337 -33.77 43.29 -0.72
N ASP A 338 -33.48 43.36 0.59
CA ASP A 338 -32.39 44.03 1.36
C ASP A 338 -32.20 43.31 2.72
N GLY A 339 -31.22 43.73 3.54
CA GLY A 339 -31.28 43.53 5.01
C GLY A 339 -29.96 43.16 5.72
N ALA A 340 -29.46 44.06 6.58
CA ALA A 340 -28.26 43.84 7.40
C ALA A 340 -28.38 44.44 8.83
N ALA A 341 -27.87 43.72 9.84
CA ALA A 341 -27.52 44.11 11.22
C ALA A 341 -26.93 42.87 11.95
N GLY A 342 -26.15 42.91 13.04
CA GLY A 342 -25.62 44.00 13.87
C GLY A 342 -26.07 43.92 15.34
N GLU A 343 -25.26 44.12 16.40
CA GLU A 343 -23.79 44.31 16.55
C GLU A 343 -23.36 44.13 18.03
N ARG A 344 -22.10 43.70 18.31
CA ARG A 344 -21.28 44.02 19.53
C ARG A 344 -21.79 43.52 20.92
N ASP A 345 -21.06 43.55 22.06
CA ASP A 345 -19.65 43.87 22.44
C ASP A 345 -19.23 43.20 23.80
N GLY A 346 -17.91 43.19 24.12
CA GLY A 346 -17.33 43.08 25.49
C GLY A 346 -17.38 41.73 26.26
N GLY A 347 -16.58 41.49 27.33
CA GLY A 347 -15.41 42.21 27.86
C GLY A 347 -14.97 41.87 29.31
N GLY A 348 -13.72 41.44 29.54
CA GLY A 348 -13.05 41.32 30.88
C GLY A 348 -13.32 40.02 31.69
N GLY A 349 -12.48 39.61 32.67
CA GLY A 349 -11.15 40.10 33.08
C GLY A 349 -10.50 39.35 34.27
N ALA A 350 -9.16 39.29 34.28
CA ALA A 350 -8.17 39.02 35.36
C ALA A 350 -8.48 38.09 36.57
N GLY A 351 -7.59 37.13 36.83
CA GLY A 351 -7.44 36.39 38.10
C GLY A 351 -5.98 35.95 38.32
N ALA A 352 -5.54 35.67 39.55
CA ALA A 352 -4.11 35.47 39.87
C ALA A 352 -3.82 34.67 41.18
N GLY A 353 -2.61 34.10 41.27
CA GLY A 353 -1.99 33.50 42.47
C GLY A 353 -2.15 31.98 42.62
N GLY A 354 -1.18 31.22 43.19
CA GLY A 354 0.20 31.58 43.54
C GLY A 354 0.84 30.71 44.64
N ALA A 355 2.04 30.13 44.37
CA ALA A 355 2.93 29.39 45.29
C ALA A 355 2.38 28.07 45.91
N GLY A 356 3.21 27.13 46.40
CA GLY A 356 4.68 26.98 46.34
C GLY A 356 5.23 25.89 47.30
N GLY A 357 6.44 25.37 47.04
CA GLY A 357 7.17 24.39 47.87
C GLY A 357 6.73 22.91 47.71
N ASP A 358 7.56 21.89 47.98
CA ASP A 358 9.01 21.91 48.22
C ASP A 358 9.67 20.52 47.97
N LEU A 359 11.00 20.50 47.87
CA LEU A 359 11.88 19.31 47.89
C LEU A 359 12.56 19.20 49.30
N PRO A 360 13.33 18.16 49.69
CA PRO A 360 14.04 17.17 48.86
C PRO A 360 14.12 15.70 49.38
N ALA A 361 14.84 14.88 48.60
CA ALA A 361 15.76 13.79 49.00
C ALA A 361 15.35 12.71 50.05
N GLY A 362 15.42 11.45 49.61
CA GLY A 362 15.53 10.23 50.41
C GLY A 362 16.13 9.11 49.56
#